data_AF-A0AA50H7Z1-F1
#
_entry.id   AF-A0AA50H7Z1-F1
#
_cell.length_a   1.000
_cell.length_b   1.000
_cell.length_c   1.000
_cell.angle_alpha   90.00
_cell.angle_beta   90.00
_cell.angle_gamma   90.00
#
_symmetry.space_group_name_H-M   'P 1'
#
loop_
_entity.id
_entity.type
_entity.pdbx_description
1 polymer ?
#
loop_
_entity_poly.entity_id
_entity_poly.type
_entity_poly.pdbx_seq_one_letter_code
_entity_poly.pdbx_strand_id
1 'polypeptide(L)'
;MLRYDDDAATIQALLSGQVDAIGGNIFYINKLEQSSPDNYENKIELTSLYIGACTRLGEKEINASVNAFLDTVKANGKLADLYRKWMLQDLPTFPDSVPDVPFTVE
;
A
#
# COMPACT_ATOMS: atom_id res chain seq x y z
N MET A 1 1.29 -6.96 -22.19
CA MET A 1 1.48 -6.70 -20.75
C MET A 1 2.85 -7.25 -20.38
N LEU A 2 3.81 -6.37 -20.05
CA LEU A 2 5.12 -6.77 -19.56
C LEU A 2 5.04 -6.91 -18.03
N ARG A 3 5.73 -7.90 -17.48
CA ARG A 3 5.85 -8.11 -16.03
C ARG A 3 7.31 -7.93 -15.65
N TYR A 4 7.56 -7.08 -14.68
CA TYR A 4 8.86 -6.90 -14.04
C TYR A 4 8.84 -7.54 -12.66
N ASP A 5 10.02 -7.86 -12.12
CA ASP A 5 10.15 -8.56 -10.85
C ASP A 5 9.93 -7.65 -9.64
N ASP A 6 10.15 -6.35 -9.78
CA ASP A 6 10.04 -5.37 -8.70
C ASP A 6 9.59 -3.97 -9.16
N ASP A 7 9.29 -3.13 -8.17
CA ASP A 7 8.83 -1.75 -8.35
C ASP A 7 9.88 -0.86 -9.05
N ALA A 8 11.16 -1.07 -8.75
CA ALA A 8 12.24 -0.24 -9.29
C ALA A 8 12.41 -0.49 -10.78
N ALA A 9 12.44 -1.75 -11.21
CA ALA A 9 12.48 -2.14 -12.62
C ALA A 9 11.24 -1.63 -13.38
N THR A 10 10.06 -1.72 -12.76
CA THR A 10 8.81 -1.19 -13.35
C THR A 10 8.89 0.32 -13.57
N ILE A 11 9.35 1.09 -12.57
CA ILE A 11 9.51 2.55 -12.66
C ILE A 11 10.57 2.90 -13.72
N GLN A 12 11.70 2.20 -13.76
CA GLN A 12 12.76 2.44 -14.74
C GLN A 12 12.31 2.14 -16.18
N ALA A 13 11.44 1.15 -16.39
CA ALA A 13 10.87 0.89 -17.70
C ALA A 13 10.06 2.09 -18.23
N LEU A 14 9.31 2.76 -17.36
CA LEU A 14 8.59 3.99 -17.73
C LEU A 14 9.55 5.17 -17.97
N LEU A 15 10.51 5.37 -17.06
CA LEU A 15 11.49 6.47 -17.15
C LEU A 15 12.37 6.39 -18.41
N SER A 16 12.70 5.17 -18.84
CA SER A 16 13.49 4.93 -20.04
C SER A 16 12.66 4.86 -21.34
N GLY A 17 11.34 5.01 -21.25
CA GLY A 17 10.44 4.94 -22.41
C GLY A 17 10.28 3.54 -23.00
N GLN A 18 10.61 2.47 -22.26
CA GLN A 18 10.35 1.10 -22.69
C GLN A 18 8.86 0.76 -22.69
N VAL A 19 8.07 1.47 -21.87
CA VAL A 19 6.61 1.35 -21.79
C VAL A 19 5.97 2.74 -21.68
N ASP A 20 4.75 2.87 -22.18
CA ASP A 20 4.00 4.13 -22.14
C ASP A 20 3.24 4.36 -20.82
N ALA A 21 2.99 3.29 -20.06
CA ALA A 21 2.25 3.34 -18.80
C ALA A 21 2.61 2.16 -17.90
N ILE A 22 2.45 2.35 -16.59
CA ILE A 22 2.61 1.30 -15.57
C ILE A 22 1.38 1.27 -14.66
N GLY A 23 0.98 0.07 -14.25
CA GLY A 23 0.08 -0.12 -13.11
C GLY A 23 0.91 -0.36 -11.86
N GLY A 24 0.62 0.35 -10.78
CA GLY A 24 1.43 0.31 -9.57
C GLY A 24 0.68 0.73 -8.32
N ASN A 25 1.41 0.82 -7.22
CA ASN A 25 0.85 1.24 -5.94
C ASN A 25 0.84 2.77 -5.80
N ILE A 26 0.21 3.23 -4.73
CA ILE A 26 -0.03 4.65 -4.46
C ILE A 26 1.26 5.49 -4.33
N PHE A 27 2.42 4.89 -4.02
CA PHE A 27 3.66 5.65 -3.84
C PHE A 27 4.50 5.80 -5.12
N TYR A 28 4.13 5.13 -6.22
CA TYR A 28 4.88 5.24 -7.49
C TYR A 28 4.91 6.67 -8.01
N ILE A 29 3.80 7.40 -7.91
CA ILE A 29 3.74 8.77 -8.42
C ILE A 29 4.72 9.68 -7.69
N ASN A 30 4.88 9.51 -6.36
CA ASN A 30 5.87 10.27 -5.58
C ASN A 30 7.31 9.94 -5.99
N LYS A 31 7.58 8.68 -6.36
CA LYS A 31 8.91 8.26 -6.84
C LYS A 31 9.20 8.77 -8.24
N LEU A 32 8.20 8.74 -9.12
CA LEU A 32 8.30 9.30 -10.47
C LEU A 32 8.53 10.81 -10.41
N GLU A 33 7.77 11.52 -9.59
CA GLU A 33 7.89 12.97 -9.40
C GLU A 33 9.28 13.36 -8.86
N GLN A 34 9.83 12.60 -7.90
CA GLN A 34 11.21 12.80 -7.42
C GLN A 34 12.27 12.58 -8.51
N SER A 35 12.02 11.68 -9.46
CA SER A 35 13.00 11.29 -10.48
C SER A 35 12.87 12.11 -11.77
N SER A 36 11.66 12.57 -12.07
CA SER A 36 11.27 13.24 -13.30
C SER A 36 10.06 14.13 -13.03
N PRO A 37 10.28 15.32 -12.44
CA PRO A 37 9.22 16.23 -12.03
C PRO A 37 8.32 16.65 -13.20
N ASP A 38 7.03 16.80 -12.93
CA ASP A 38 5.99 17.26 -13.88
C ASP A 38 5.83 16.44 -15.18
N ASN A 39 6.46 15.26 -15.28
CA ASN A 39 6.43 14.43 -16.50
C ASN A 39 5.40 13.30 -16.47
N TYR A 40 4.89 12.95 -15.29
CA TYR A 40 3.96 11.83 -15.11
C TYR A 40 2.78 12.22 -14.25
N GLU A 41 1.62 11.64 -14.55
CA GLU A 41 0.39 11.84 -13.81
C GLU A 41 -0.30 10.50 -13.52
N ASN A 42 -1.08 10.44 -12.44
CA ASN A 42 -1.96 9.32 -12.20
C ASN A 42 -3.29 9.53 -12.94
N LYS A 43 -3.61 8.64 -13.89
CA LYS A 43 -4.84 8.76 -14.71
C LYS A 43 -6.05 8.02 -14.16
N ILE A 44 -5.84 6.87 -13.50
CA ILE A 44 -6.94 5.97 -13.12
C ILE A 44 -6.62 5.34 -11.77
N GLU A 45 -7.53 5.50 -10.80
CA GLU A 45 -7.54 4.69 -9.59
C GLU A 45 -8.31 3.39 -9.86
N LEU A 46 -7.64 2.23 -9.73
CA LEU A 46 -8.26 0.93 -10.00
C LEU A 46 -9.04 0.40 -8.79
N THR A 47 -8.42 0.44 -7.60
CA THR A 47 -9.01 -0.02 -6.35
C THR A 47 -8.19 0.47 -5.16
N SER A 48 -8.80 0.52 -3.98
CA SER A 48 -8.10 0.78 -2.72
C SER A 48 -7.64 -0.55 -2.09
N LEU A 49 -6.36 -0.64 -1.75
CA LEU A 49 -5.76 -1.84 -1.14
C LEU A 49 -5.54 -1.61 0.36
N TYR A 50 -6.20 -2.41 1.19
CA TYR A 50 -6.01 -2.43 2.64
C TYR A 50 -5.05 -3.57 3.01
N ILE A 51 -3.77 -3.25 3.19
CA ILE A 51 -2.73 -4.24 3.45
C ILE A 51 -2.82 -4.75 4.91
N GLY A 52 -3.02 -6.05 5.07
CA GLY A 52 -3.00 -6.74 6.36
C GLY A 52 -1.63 -7.32 6.70
N ALA A 53 -1.36 -7.52 7.99
CA ALA A 53 -0.20 -8.27 8.46
C ALA A 53 -0.50 -9.78 8.40
N CYS A 54 0.22 -10.51 7.54
CA CYS A 54 -0.04 -11.93 7.32
C CYS A 54 0.62 -12.81 8.39
N THR A 55 -0.16 -13.74 8.95
CA THR A 55 0.30 -14.81 9.85
C THR A 55 0.06 -16.18 9.21
N ARG A 56 0.60 -17.25 9.83
CA ARG A 56 0.26 -18.62 9.43
C ARG A 56 -1.25 -18.86 9.60
N LEU A 57 -1.86 -19.61 8.68
CA LEU A 57 -3.26 -19.99 8.76
C LEU A 57 -3.54 -20.75 10.09
N GLY A 58 -4.57 -20.34 10.83
CA GLY A 58 -4.94 -20.90 12.12
C GLY A 58 -4.09 -20.43 13.32
N GLU A 59 -3.10 -19.55 13.12
CA GLU A 59 -2.21 -19.07 14.18
C GLU A 59 -2.87 -17.95 15.01
N LYS A 60 -3.73 -18.35 15.94
CA LYS A 60 -4.57 -17.43 16.72
C LYS A 60 -3.78 -16.50 17.63
N GLU A 61 -2.74 -17.00 18.29
CA GLU A 61 -1.99 -16.24 19.29
C GLU A 61 -1.19 -15.09 18.66
N ILE A 62 -0.49 -15.35 17.56
CA ILE A 62 0.27 -14.32 16.83
C ILE A 62 -0.70 -13.30 16.22
N ASN A 63 -1.80 -13.76 15.63
CA ASN A 63 -2.78 -12.85 15.05
C ASN A 63 -3.40 -11.90 16.10
N ALA A 64 -3.79 -12.43 17.26
CA ALA A 64 -4.31 -11.64 18.37
C ALA A 64 -3.27 -10.61 18.86
N SER A 65 -2.00 -11.01 18.96
CA SER A 65 -0.91 -10.14 19.37
C SER A 65 -0.67 -8.99 18.38
N VAL A 66 -0.69 -9.29 17.08
CA VAL A 66 -0.53 -8.30 16.01
C VAL A 66 -1.72 -7.33 15.97
N ASN A 67 -2.95 -7.84 16.08
CA ASN A 67 -4.14 -6.98 16.12
C ASN A 67 -4.15 -6.06 17.34
N ALA A 68 -3.80 -6.57 18.53
CA ALA A 68 -3.69 -5.74 19.74
C ALA A 68 -2.64 -4.62 19.60
N PHE A 69 -1.51 -4.91 18.94
CA PHE A 69 -0.51 -3.90 18.61
C PHE A 69 -1.07 -2.86 17.63
N LEU A 70 -1.73 -3.29 16.56
CA LEU A 70 -2.33 -2.41 15.55
C LEU A 70 -3.40 -1.51 16.17
N ASP A 71 -4.27 -2.04 17.02
CA ASP A 71 -5.28 -1.27 17.76
C ASP A 71 -4.63 -0.20 18.64
N THR A 72 -3.54 -0.55 19.33
CA THR A 72 -2.79 0.40 20.16
C THR A 72 -2.21 1.54 19.33
N VAL A 73 -1.56 1.26 18.20
CA VAL A 73 -0.94 2.31 17.34
C VAL A 73 -1.97 3.12 16.55
N LYS A 74 -3.16 2.56 16.30
CA LYS A 74 -4.31 3.29 15.75
C LYS A 74 -4.87 4.25 16.79
N ALA A 75 -5.18 3.76 17.99
CA ALA A 75 -5.82 4.55 19.05
C ALA A 75 -4.94 5.71 19.53
N ASN A 76 -3.61 5.54 19.56
CA ASN A 76 -2.69 6.59 19.99
C ASN A 76 -2.21 7.52 18.86
N GLY A 77 -2.75 7.39 17.64
CA GLY A 77 -2.43 8.24 16.50
C GLY A 77 -1.08 7.99 15.82
N LYS A 78 -0.22 7.11 16.36
CA LYS A 78 1.10 6.81 15.76
C LYS A 78 1.00 6.25 14.36
N LEU A 79 -0.05 5.46 14.06
CA LEU A 79 -0.25 4.96 12.71
C LEU A 79 -0.47 6.12 11.72
N ALA A 80 -1.25 7.14 12.10
CA ALA A 80 -1.48 8.31 11.26
C ALA A 80 -0.19 9.13 11.06
N ASP A 81 0.64 9.27 12.09
CA ASP A 81 1.95 9.93 11.97
C ASP A 81 2.91 9.18 11.04
N LEU A 82 2.97 7.85 11.16
CA LEU A 82 3.78 7.01 10.27
C LEU A 82 3.27 7.08 8.82
N TYR A 83 1.95 7.09 8.63
CA TYR A 83 1.34 7.18 7.31
C TYR A 83 1.70 8.50 6.64
N ARG A 84 1.57 9.63 7.35
CA ARG A 84 2.01 10.94 6.82
C ARG A 84 3.50 11.00 6.52
N LYS A 85 4.33 10.41 7.38
CA LYS A 85 5.78 10.39 7.19
C LYS A 85 6.22 9.62 5.95
N TRP A 86 5.65 8.44 5.73
CA TRP A 86 6.15 7.50 4.71
C TRP A 86 5.31 7.48 3.44
N MET A 87 4.00 7.67 3.54
CA MET A 87 3.06 7.68 2.42
C MET A 87 2.79 9.09 1.88
N LEU A 88 3.18 10.14 2.63
CA LEU A 88 2.96 11.54 2.28
C LEU A 88 1.47 11.89 2.09
N GLN A 89 0.59 11.15 2.78
CA GLN A 89 -0.86 11.28 2.73
C GLN A 89 -1.43 11.12 4.14
N ASP A 90 -2.69 11.46 4.34
CA ASP A 90 -3.41 11.16 5.58
C ASP A 90 -3.87 9.70 5.60
N LEU A 91 -3.91 9.11 6.80
CA LEU A 91 -4.36 7.73 6.97
C LEU A 91 -5.81 7.59 6.48
N PRO A 92 -6.09 6.71 5.49
CA PRO A 92 -7.43 6.53 4.98
C PRO A 92 -8.35 5.91 6.03
N THR A 93 -9.65 6.15 5.87
CA THR A 93 -10.66 5.44 6.65
C THR A 93 -10.66 3.97 6.23
N PHE A 94 -10.49 3.08 7.20
CA PHE A 94 -10.61 1.64 6.99
C PHE A 94 -12.08 1.25 6.91
N PRO A 95 -12.45 0.32 6.02
CA PRO A 95 -13.80 -0.22 5.99
C PRO A 95 -14.04 -1.09 7.22
N ASP A 96 -15.28 -1.11 7.72
CA ASP A 96 -15.68 -1.98 8.83
C ASP A 96 -15.71 -3.47 8.42
N SER A 97 -15.81 -3.75 7.12
CA SER A 97 -15.79 -5.10 6.54
C SER A 97 -15.38 -5.08 5.08
N VAL A 98 -14.77 -6.15 4.59
CA VAL A 98 -14.52 -6.40 3.16
C VAL A 98 -15.22 -7.70 2.76
N PRO A 99 -15.98 -7.74 1.65
CA PRO A 99 -16.62 -8.98 1.19
C PRO A 99 -15.63 -10.14 1.11
N ASP A 100 -16.03 -11.30 1.62
CA ASP A 100 -15.25 -12.55 1.60
C ASP A 100 -13.91 -12.53 2.36
N VAL A 101 -13.67 -11.51 3.20
CA VAL A 101 -12.46 -11.41 4.05
C VAL A 101 -12.85 -11.47 5.53
N PRO A 102 -12.51 -12.55 6.26
CA PRO A 102 -12.71 -12.61 7.71
C PRO A 102 -11.67 -11.74 8.42
N PHE A 103 -12.13 -10.88 9.33
CA PHE A 103 -11.27 -9.97 10.10
C PHE A 103 -10.77 -10.63 11.40
N THR A 104 -11.17 -11.88 11.63
CA THR A 104 -10.79 -12.70 12.78
C THR A 104 -10.30 -14.06 12.28
N VAL A 105 -9.33 -14.64 12.98
CA VAL A 105 -8.87 -16.01 12.67
C VAL A 105 -9.92 -17.02 13.12
N GLU A 106 -10.34 -17.87 12.18
CA GLU A 106 -11.20 -19.04 12.44
C GLU A 106 -10.46 -20.16 13.18
#